data_AF-A0A9D7X944-F1
#
_entry.id   AF-A0A9D7X944-F1
#
_cell.length_a   1.000
_cell.length_b   1.000
_cell.length_c   1.000
_cell.angle_alpha   90.00
_cell.angle_beta   90.00
_cell.angle_gamma   90.00
#
_symmetry.space_group_name_H-M   'P 1'
#
loop_
_entity.id
_entity.type
_entity.pdbx_description
1 polymer ?
#
loop_
_entity_poly.entity_id
_entity_poly.type
_entity_poly.pdbx_seq_one_letter_code
_entity_poly.pdbx_strand_id
1 'polypeptide(L)'
;MWLTGSALLPAGCNSVTVPMFGTDGASFGAAFRAADVRLEPWGNITLRLLGAGRIELSYNGDAGQHGMLTLQRMLDRIEGL
;
A
#
# COMPACT_ATOMS: atom_id res chain seq x y z
N MET A 1 -6.58 12.43 1.95
CA MET A 1 -6.25 11.31 2.85
C MET A 1 -5.27 10.39 2.16
N TRP A 2 -4.20 9.99 2.84
CA TRP A 2 -3.27 8.97 2.38
C TRP A 2 -3.54 7.66 3.13
N LEU A 3 -3.21 6.52 2.51
CA LEU A 3 -3.28 5.20 3.15
C LEU A 3 -1.87 4.68 3.41
N THR A 4 -1.63 4.18 4.62
CA THR A 4 -0.36 3.58 5.01
C THR A 4 -0.61 2.26 5.74
N GLY A 5 0.31 1.32 5.59
CA GLY A 5 0.22 -0.01 6.17
C GLY A 5 1.44 -0.83 5.81
N SER A 6 1.74 -1.82 6.64
CA SER A 6 2.87 -2.73 6.40
C SER A 6 2.55 -4.12 6.92
N ALA A 7 3.02 -5.13 6.21
CA ALA A 7 3.02 -6.51 6.67
C ALA A 7 4.27 -7.23 6.14
N LEU A 8 4.69 -8.27 6.85
CA LEU A 8 5.76 -9.15 6.41
C LEU A 8 5.19 -10.18 5.44
N LEU A 9 5.86 -10.38 4.30
CA LEU A 9 5.62 -11.52 3.42
C LEU A 9 6.60 -12.64 3.84
N PRO A 10 6.12 -13.76 4.42
CA PRO A 10 6.99 -14.85 4.80
C PRO A 10 7.69 -15.48 3.60
N ALA A 11 8.89 -16.04 3.81
CA ALA A 11 9.62 -16.74 2.78
C ALA A 11 8.81 -17.91 2.21
N GLY A 12 8.79 -18.05 0.88
CA GLY A 12 8.01 -19.08 0.18
C GLY A 12 6.54 -18.75 -0.03
N CYS A 13 6.01 -17.68 0.58
CA CYS A 13 4.67 -17.17 0.28
C CYS A 13 4.70 -16.22 -0.92
N ASN A 14 3.57 -16.14 -1.63
CA ASN A 14 3.38 -15.22 -2.75
C ASN A 14 2.22 -14.25 -2.50
N SER A 15 1.64 -14.22 -1.30
CA SER A 15 0.53 -13.36 -0.93
C SER A 15 0.68 -12.85 0.48
N VAL A 16 0.31 -11.59 0.70
CA VAL A 16 0.27 -10.96 2.02
C VAL A 16 -0.92 -10.02 2.11
N THR A 17 -1.61 -10.05 3.25
CA THR A 17 -2.64 -9.06 3.59
C THR A 17 -2.05 -8.01 4.52
N VAL A 18 -2.22 -6.76 4.15
CA VAL A 18 -1.70 -5.57 4.81
C VAL A 18 -2.88 -4.82 5.45
N PRO A 19 -2.91 -4.66 6.78
CA PRO A 19 -3.86 -3.76 7.42
C PRO A 19 -3.50 -2.31 7.04
N MET A 20 -4.50 -1.55 6.61
CA MET A 20 -4.33 -0.20 6.12
C MET A 20 -4.99 0.82 7.05
N PHE A 21 -4.32 1.96 7.19
CA PHE A 21 -4.74 3.08 8.01
C PHE A 21 -4.81 4.35 7.16
N GLY A 22 -5.89 5.10 7.32
CA GLY A 22 -5.97 6.48 6.85
C GLY A 22 -5.13 7.39 7.74
N THR A 23 -4.28 8.21 7.13
CA THR A 23 -3.51 9.23 7.84
C THR A 23 -4.13 10.61 7.60
N ASP A 24 -4.36 11.35 8.69
CA ASP A 24 -4.83 12.73 8.67
C ASP A 24 -4.20 13.56 9.81
N GLY A 25 -4.52 14.85 9.87
CA GLY A 25 -4.25 15.75 11.00
C GLY A 25 -3.00 16.61 10.85
N ALA A 26 -1.89 16.07 10.36
CA ALA A 26 -0.67 16.85 10.15
C ALA A 26 -0.54 17.31 8.69
N SER A 27 -0.47 18.64 8.48
CA SER A 27 -0.10 19.22 7.19
C SER A 27 1.41 19.42 7.11
N PHE A 28 2.01 19.13 5.94
CA PHE A 28 3.42 19.44 5.70
C PHE A 28 3.65 20.95 5.70
N GLY A 29 4.76 21.40 6.30
CA GLY A 29 5.15 22.81 6.37
C GLY A 29 5.90 23.14 7.66
N ALA A 30 6.25 24.42 7.85
CA ALA A 30 6.99 24.89 9.03
C ALA A 30 6.26 24.65 10.37
N ALA A 31 4.95 24.41 10.33
CA ALA A 31 4.12 24.08 11.49
C ALA A 31 3.86 22.57 11.66
N PHE A 32 4.56 21.69 10.91
CA PHE A 32 4.39 20.25 11.04
C PHE A 32 4.68 19.80 12.48
N ARG A 33 3.74 19.02 13.03
CA ARG A 33 3.86 18.40 14.35
C ARG A 33 3.50 16.93 14.23
N ALA A 34 4.46 16.06 14.50
CA ALA A 34 4.25 14.61 14.42
C ALA A 34 3.16 14.12 15.38
N ALA A 35 2.98 14.80 16.53
CA ALA A 35 1.94 14.48 17.50
C ALA A 35 0.50 14.69 16.97
N ASP A 36 0.34 15.47 15.90
CA ASP A 36 -0.97 15.73 15.31
C ASP A 36 -1.35 14.68 14.25
N VAL A 37 -0.44 13.76 13.91
CA VAL A 37 -0.71 12.65 12.99
C VAL A 37 -1.68 11.68 13.65
N ARG A 38 -2.82 11.44 12.99
CA ARG A 38 -3.82 10.45 13.41
C ARG A 38 -3.86 9.30 12.42
N LEU A 39 -3.96 8.08 12.94
CA LEU A 39 -4.14 6.86 12.18
C LEU A 39 -5.53 6.29 12.48
N GLU A 40 -6.36 6.20 11.47
CA GLU A 40 -7.68 5.57 11.57
C GLU A 40 -7.69 4.27 10.77
N PRO A 41 -8.19 3.15 11.31
CA PRO A 41 -8.37 1.93 10.55
C PRO A 41 -9.20 2.22 9.28
N TRP A 42 -8.73 1.72 8.14
CA TRP A 42 -9.42 1.90 6.87
C TRP A 42 -9.93 0.58 6.28
N GLY A 43 -9.19 -0.51 6.50
CA GLY A 43 -9.49 -1.83 5.95
C GLY A 43 -8.21 -2.57 5.59
N ASN A 44 -8.22 -3.35 4.51
CA ASN A 44 -7.10 -4.21 4.13
C ASN A 44 -6.78 -4.14 2.64
N ILE A 45 -5.51 -4.34 2.32
CA ILE A 45 -5.02 -4.61 0.96
C ILE A 45 -4.41 -6.01 0.95
N THR A 46 -4.70 -6.81 -0.07
CA THR A 46 -3.99 -8.06 -0.33
C THR A 46 -3.14 -7.89 -1.58
N LEU A 47 -1.85 -8.20 -1.45
CA LEU A 47 -0.89 -8.20 -2.56
C LEU A 47 -0.55 -9.65 -2.89
N ARG A 48 -0.76 -10.04 -4.15
CA ARG A 48 -0.46 -11.39 -4.66
C ARG A 48 0.53 -11.32 -5.81
N LEU A 49 1.70 -11.93 -5.65
CA LEU A 49 2.75 -12.01 -6.66
C LEU A 49 2.30 -12.97 -7.77
N LEU A 50 2.20 -12.47 -9.00
CA LEU A 50 1.77 -13.24 -10.18
C LEU A 50 2.94 -13.77 -11.02
N GLY A 51 4.18 -13.43 -10.65
CA GLY A 51 5.39 -13.74 -11.41
C GLY A 51 6.18 -12.48 -11.79
N ALA A 52 7.14 -12.60 -12.71
CA ALA A 52 8.15 -11.58 -13.01
C ALA A 52 7.57 -10.14 -13.12
N GLY A 53 7.77 -9.37 -12.06
CA GLY A 53 7.37 -7.97 -11.98
C GLY A 53 5.86 -7.70 -11.96
N ARG A 54 5.00 -8.69 -11.70
CA ARG A 54 3.54 -8.53 -11.66
C ARG A 54 2.97 -8.81 -10.28
N ILE A 55 2.09 -7.92 -9.83
CA ILE A 55 1.37 -8.03 -8.57
C ILE A 55 -0.10 -7.79 -8.84
N GLU A 56 -0.97 -8.66 -8.34
CA GLU A 56 -2.38 -8.33 -8.17
C GLU A 56 -2.55 -7.66 -6.81
N LEU A 57 -3.16 -6.48 -6.80
CA LEU A 57 -3.58 -5.77 -5.62
C LEU A 57 -5.09 -5.87 -5.55
N SER A 58 -5.63 -6.42 -4.47
CA SER A 58 -7.05 -6.28 -4.12
C SER A 58 -7.19 -5.49 -2.84
N TYR A 59 -8.25 -4.69 -2.74
CA TYR A 59 -8.50 -3.89 -1.56
C TYR A 59 -9.95 -4.03 -1.10
N ASN A 60 -10.15 -3.96 0.20
CA ASN A 60 -11.44 -3.93 0.85
C ASN A 60 -11.39 -2.96 2.03
N GLY A 61 -12.10 -1.85 1.89
CA GLY A 61 -12.23 -0.80 2.89
C GLY A 61 -13.51 -0.96 3.70
N ASP A 62 -13.46 -0.57 4.97
CA ASP A 62 -14.55 -0.77 5.93
C ASP A 62 -15.80 0.05 5.57
N ALA A 63 -15.64 1.13 4.79
CA ALA A 63 -16.73 1.93 4.24
C ALA A 63 -17.27 1.40 2.89
N GLY A 64 -16.98 0.14 2.54
CA GLY A 64 -17.52 -0.57 1.39
C GLY A 64 -16.73 -0.41 0.09
N GLN A 65 -15.62 0.33 0.10
CA GLN A 65 -14.75 0.45 -1.07
C GLN A 65 -14.09 -0.90 -1.34
N HIS A 66 -14.17 -1.40 -2.56
CA HIS A 66 -13.48 -2.61 -2.95
C HIS A 66 -13.04 -2.52 -4.41
N GLY A 67 -12.04 -3.30 -4.75
CA GLY A 67 -11.54 -3.35 -6.12
C GLY A 67 -10.30 -4.20 -6.26
N MET A 68 -9.89 -4.35 -7.52
CA MET A 68 -8.74 -5.15 -7.90
C MET A 68 -7.99 -4.49 -9.05
N LEU A 69 -6.67 -4.48 -8.95
CA LEU A 69 -5.75 -3.86 -9.90
C LEU A 69 -4.60 -4.83 -10.16
N THR A 70 -4.10 -4.85 -11.39
CA THR A 70 -2.82 -5.51 -11.69
C THR A 70 -1.74 -4.45 -11.83
N LEU A 71 -0.73 -4.53 -10.98
CA LEU A 71 0.45 -3.70 -11.01
C LEU A 71 1.54 -4.41 -11.82
N GLN A 72 2.13 -3.68 -12.76
CA GLN A 72 3.26 -4.13 -13.56
C GLN A 72 4.46 -3.24 -13.22
N ARG A 73 5.59 -3.87 -12.88
CA ARG A 73 6.87 -3.18 -12.79
C ARG A 73 7.23 -2.63 -14.16
N MET A 74 7.25 -1.31 -14.27
CA MET A 74 7.78 -0.59 -15.43
C MET A 74 9.29 -0.50 -15.26
N LEU A 75 10.02 -1.48 -15.79
CA LEU A 75 11.42 -1.29 -16.11
C LEU A 75 11.49 -1.22 -17.63
N ASP A 76 11.78 -0.04 -18.16
CA ASP A 76 12.67 -0.03 -19.31
C ASP A 76 14.05 -0.37 -18.78
N ARG A 77 14.68 -1.33 -19.45
CA ARG A 77 16.10 -1.61 -19.30
C ARG A 77 16.83 -0.29 -19.54
N ILE A 78 17.55 0.24 -18.56
CA ILE A 78 18.63 1.17 -18.88
C ILE A 78 19.71 0.30 -19.54
N GLU A 79 19.55 0.02 -20.83
CA GLU A 79 20.68 -0.37 -21.67
C GLU A 79 21.46 0.91 -21.97
N GLY A 80 22.74 0.94 -21.58
CA GLY A 80 23.67 1.94 -22.10
C GLY A 80 24.26 2.93 -21.11
N LEU A 81 24.78 2.45 -19.97
CA LEU A 81 25.94 3.07 -19.33
C LEU A 81 27.08 2.05 -19.28
#